data_AF-A0A2V6ZF69-F1
#
_entry.id   AF-A0A2V6ZF69-F1
#
_cell.length_a   1.000
_cell.length_b   1.000
_cell.length_c   1.000
_cell.angle_alpha   90.00
_cell.angle_beta   90.00
_cell.angle_gamma   90.00
#
_symmetry.space_group_name_H-M   'P 1'
#
loop_
_entity.id
_entity.type
_entity.pdbx_description
1 polymer ?
#
loop_
_entity_poly.entity_id
_entity_poly.type
_entity_poly.pdbx_seq_one_letter_code
_entity_poly.pdbx_strand_id
1 'polypeptide(L)' 'GSAAPPVFAGAVFGYLAYDLLHYASHAGALRGRVPRYLRQHHLTHHYRMPETRFGVSSPFWDRAFGTLR' A
#
# COMPACT_ATOMS: atom_id res chain seq x y z
N GLY A 1 -22.73 8.11 -21.94
CA GLY A 1 -22.08 6.81 -21.69
C GLY A 1 -22.00 6.59 -20.20
N SER A 2 -22.20 5.36 -19.71
CA SER A 2 -22.13 5.05 -18.29
C SER A 2 -20.68 5.07 -17.79
N ALA A 3 -20.40 5.85 -16.75
CA ALA A 3 -19.09 5.87 -16.09
C ALA A 3 -18.91 4.72 -15.07
N ALA A 4 -19.99 3.99 -14.73
CA ALA A 4 -19.93 2.97 -13.69
C ALA A 4 -19.02 1.78 -14.05
N PRO A 5 -19.07 1.19 -15.26
CA PRO A 5 -18.16 0.09 -15.62
C PRO A 5 -16.66 0.43 -15.56
N PRO A 6 -16.17 1.55 -16.13
CA PRO A 6 -14.74 1.88 -16.03
C PRO A 6 -14.31 2.23 -14.59
N VAL A 7 -15.17 2.87 -13.80
CA VAL A 7 -14.87 3.15 -12.38
C VAL A 7 -14.75 1.84 -11.59
N PHE A 8 -15.69 0.90 -11.80
CA PHE A 8 -15.65 -0.41 -11.15
C PHE A 8 -14.39 -1.20 -11.54
N ALA A 9 -14.07 -1.25 -12.84
CA ALA A 9 -12.87 -1.91 -13.33
C ALA A 9 -11.59 -1.29 -12.72
N GLY A 10 -11.53 0.05 -12.61
CA GLY A 10 -10.43 0.76 -11.96
C GLY A 10 -10.30 0.43 -10.47
N ALA A 11 -11.43 0.34 -9.74
CA ALA A 11 -11.44 -0.03 -8.33
C ALA A 11 -10.93 -1.47 -8.12
N VAL A 12 -11.40 -2.43 -8.93
CA VAL A 12 -10.94 -3.83 -8.87
C VAL A 12 -9.45 -3.93 -9.20
N PHE A 13 -9.00 -3.25 -10.26
CA PHE A 13 -7.58 -3.23 -10.62
C PHE A 13 -6.72 -2.65 -9.49
N GLY A 14 -7.14 -1.53 -8.89
CA GLY A 14 -6.46 -0.92 -7.75
C GLY A 14 -6.37 -1.86 -6.55
N TYR A 15 -7.46 -2.58 -6.25
CA TYR A 15 -7.49 -3.59 -5.19
C TYR A 15 -6.49 -4.74 -5.44
N LEU A 16 -6.47 -5.29 -6.66
CA LEU A 16 -5.53 -6.36 -7.02
C LEU A 16 -4.07 -5.88 -6.95
N ALA A 17 -3.78 -4.67 -7.41
CA ALA A 17 -2.44 -4.08 -7.32
C ALA A 17 -2.01 -3.88 -5.85
N TYR A 18 -2.94 -3.45 -4.99
CA TYR A 18 -2.73 -3.34 -3.55
C TYR A 18 -2.39 -4.71 -2.93
N ASP A 19 -3.19 -5.75 -3.19
CA ASP A 19 -2.99 -7.09 -2.63
C ASP A 19 -1.65 -7.71 -3.09
N LEU A 20 -1.30 -7.57 -4.37
CA LEU A 20 -0.03 -8.06 -4.89
C LEU A 20 1.17 -7.35 -4.25
N LEU A 21 1.09 -6.03 -4.07
CA LEU A 21 2.14 -5.27 -3.40
C LEU A 21 2.26 -5.63 -1.92
N HIS A 22 1.12 -5.87 -1.24
CA HIS A 22 1.09 -6.34 0.13
C HIS A 22 1.79 -7.70 0.24
N TYR A 23 1.39 -8.67 -0.58
CA TYR A 23 2.02 -9.98 -0.65
C TYR A 23 3.53 -9.88 -0.92
N ALA A 24 3.93 -9.09 -1.93
CA ALA A 24 5.33 -8.94 -2.31
C ALA A 24 6.19 -8.27 -1.22
N SER A 25 5.59 -7.38 -0.41
CA SER A 25 6.26 -6.75 0.73
C SER A 25 6.64 -7.77 1.81
N HIS A 26 5.86 -8.84 1.96
CA HIS A 26 6.17 -9.96 2.85
C HIS A 26 7.08 -11.02 2.20
N ALA A 27 6.87 -11.32 0.92
CA ALA A 27 7.55 -12.43 0.23
C ALA A 27 9.07 -12.22 0.02
N GLY A 28 9.57 -10.97 -0.03
CA GLY A 28 11.01 -10.76 -0.20
C GLY A 28 11.45 -9.36 -0.62
N ALA A 29 12.67 -9.26 -1.14
CA ALA A 29 13.31 -7.99 -1.46
C ALA A 29 12.74 -7.36 -2.74
N LEU A 30 11.79 -6.44 -2.57
CA LEU A 30 11.40 -5.50 -3.62
C LEU A 30 12.62 -4.66 -4.06
N ARG A 31 12.85 -4.55 -5.38
CA ARG A 31 13.99 -3.80 -5.95
C ARG A 31 13.59 -2.36 -6.31
N GLY A 32 14.53 -1.43 -6.21
CA GLY A 32 14.31 -0.01 -6.50
C GLY A 32 14.01 0.85 -5.26
N ARG A 33 14.04 2.18 -5.41
CA ARG A 33 13.92 3.11 -4.27
C ARG A 33 12.51 3.09 -3.67
N VAL A 34 11.48 3.23 -4.50
CA VAL A 34 10.07 3.30 -4.05
C VAL A 34 9.59 1.96 -3.48
N PRO A 35 9.73 0.82 -4.18
CA PRO A 35 9.25 -0.46 -3.65
C PRO A 35 9.95 -0.87 -2.34
N ARG A 36 11.25 -0.60 -2.20
CA ARG A 36 11.97 -0.82 -0.93
C ARG A 36 11.44 0.06 0.19
N TYR A 37 11.14 1.33 -0.10
CA TYR A 37 10.54 2.24 0.89
C TYR A 37 9.19 1.72 1.37
N LEU A 38 8.31 1.32 0.45
CA LEU A 38 6.98 0.78 0.78
C LEU A 38 7.08 -0.52 1.59
N ARG A 39 8.02 -1.42 1.21
CA ARG A 39 8.31 -2.60 2.01
C ARG A 39 8.76 -2.24 3.42
N GLN A 40 9.73 -1.34 3.57
CA GLN A 40 10.22 -0.93 4.89
C GLN A 40 9.12 -0.27 5.72
N HIS A 41 8.30 0.57 5.09
CA HIS A 41 7.12 1.20 5.70
C HIS A 41 6.16 0.14 6.25
N HIS A 42 5.75 -0.82 5.41
CA HIS A 42 4.84 -1.89 5.77
C HIS A 42 5.39 -2.86 6.83
N LEU A 43 6.66 -3.24 6.72
CA LEU A 43 7.28 -4.09 7.73
C LEU A 43 7.51 -3.36 9.07
N THR A 44 7.62 -2.03 9.05
CA THR A 44 7.65 -1.24 10.30
C THR A 44 6.30 -1.33 11.00
N HIS A 45 5.19 -1.24 10.26
CA HIS A 45 3.85 -1.49 10.80
C HIS A 45 3.80 -2.86 11.50
N HIS A 46 4.11 -3.95 10.79
CA HIS A 46 4.02 -5.29 11.39
C HIS A 46 4.96 -5.56 12.58
N TYR A 47 6.19 -5.05 12.56
CA TYR A 47 7.24 -5.49 13.50
C TYR A 47 7.70 -4.45 14.50
N ARG A 48 7.30 -3.18 14.38
CA ARG A 48 7.78 -2.09 15.26
C ARG A 48 6.67 -1.19 15.78
N MET A 49 5.76 -0.77 14.91
CA MET A 49 4.75 0.24 15.19
C MET A 49 3.39 -0.19 14.60
N PRO A 50 2.74 -1.23 15.16
CA PRO A 50 1.49 -1.79 14.61
C PRO A 50 0.32 -0.80 14.62
N GLU A 51 0.38 0.23 15.44
CA GLU A 51 -0.66 1.27 15.52
C GLU A 51 -0.44 2.44 14.55
N THR A 52 0.57 2.36 13.67
CA THR A 52 0.87 3.40 12.68
C THR A 52 1.21 2.78 11.31
N ARG A 53 1.32 3.61 10.26
CA ARG A 53 1.81 3.24 8.92
C ARG A 53 0.94 2.19 8.22
N PHE A 54 -0.37 2.41 8.21
CA PHE A 54 -1.37 1.51 7.64
C PHE A 54 -1.31 1.43 6.11
N GLY A 55 -0.73 2.43 5.45
CA GLY A 55 -0.60 2.50 4.00
C GLY A 55 0.40 1.49 3.43
N VAL A 56 -0.09 0.59 2.57
CA VAL A 56 0.75 -0.39 1.87
C VAL A 56 1.26 0.16 0.53
N SER A 57 0.35 0.73 -0.27
CA SER A 57 0.67 1.26 -1.61
C SER A 57 1.22 2.68 -1.61
N SER A 58 0.90 3.45 -0.56
CA SER A 58 1.47 4.78 -0.33
C SER A 58 1.23 5.23 1.13
N PRO A 59 2.06 6.13 1.67
CA PRO A 59 1.85 6.75 2.98
C PRO A 59 0.86 7.95 2.93
N PHE A 60 0.14 8.15 1.81
CA PHE A 60 -0.69 9.34 1.61
C PHE A 60 -1.76 9.47 2.69
N TRP A 61 -2.53 8.41 2.90
CA TRP A 61 -3.57 8.39 3.91
C TRP A 61 -3.00 8.43 5.33
N ASP A 62 -1.82 7.84 5.56
CA ASP A 62 -1.15 7.97 6.86
C ASP A 62 -0.78 9.41 7.19
N ARG A 63 -0.39 10.20 6.19
CA ARG A 63 -0.16 11.64 6.38
C ARG A 63 -1.47 12.39 6.62
N ALA A 64 -2.52 12.08 5.86
CA ALA A 64 -3.82 12.73 5.99
C ALA A 64 -4.46 12.50 7.37
N PHE A 65 -4.31 11.30 7.93
CA PHE A 65 -4.90 10.90 9.20
C PHE A 65 -3.93 10.93 10.38
N GLY A 66 -2.68 11.36 10.18
CA GLY A 66 -1.71 11.53 11.26
C GLY A 66 -1.08 10.24 11.79
N THR A 67 -1.14 9.15 11.02
CA THR A 67 -0.63 7.81 11.35
C THR A 67 0.72 7.50 10.69
N LEU A 68 1.45 8.49 10.19
CA LEU A 68 2.77 8.28 9.54
C LEU A 68 3.94 8.13 10.53
N ARG A 69 3.72 8.36 11.82
CA ARG A 69 4.79 8.46 12.83
C ARG A 69 5.34 7.08 13.17
#